data_AF-A0A2S6VHS0-F1
#
_entry.id   AF-A0A2S6VHS0-F1
#
_cell.length_a   1.000
_cell.length_b   1.000
_cell.length_c   1.000
_cell.angle_alpha   90.00
_cell.angle_beta   90.00
_cell.angle_gamma   90.00
#
_symmetry.space_group_name_H-M   'P 1'
#
loop_
_entity.id
_entity.type
_entity.pdbx_description
1 polymer ?
#
loop_
_entity_poly.entity_id
_entity_poly.type
_entity_poly.pdbx_seq_one_letter_code
_entity_poly.pdbx_strand_id
1 'polypeptide(L)'
;MKFNLLQPKRIFLASIFCVNLFPLAGWAVTVQEVPNPRKEYGGWVTDMAGILNDETEAQINQMISELEVEKGTEMAVVTVPETSPATSPKTFATELFNYWGIGKQGQDNGVLFLISVGDRRVEIETGYGVEAILPDAKVGNIIDTQIIPRFKQGDFAGGTLAGTQALIAVLNSEQSISENQVVYPNTQISPHNTDSGILIVLAGGGVLAVVVGSAIYASRPRKISLAPEGYTRKSQGNYTFLCANCQQPMAKVDKQRIQFYLSQPAVTAQKLGSVKFEGWQCLSCTQKQTGDKFHLVAQESRSSRFQQCPHCQELTVTRQQRTIQSPTEYSSGRQLITDQCHCCSYRYQYEEIIPPLPPSSSSSDSYSSSDNNFGGGSSGGGGAGGSW
;
A
#
# COMPACT_ATOMS: atom_id res chain seq x y z
N MET A 1 74.91 16.74 47.90
CA MET A 1 74.02 17.14 46.77
C MET A 1 72.82 16.22 46.82
N LYS A 2 71.69 16.69 47.38
CA LYS A 2 70.56 17.34 46.70
C LYS A 2 69.58 16.33 46.04
N PHE A 3 68.38 16.30 46.63
CA PHE A 3 67.04 15.94 46.11
C PHE A 3 66.71 14.45 45.89
N ASN A 4 65.85 13.85 46.73
CA ASN A 4 64.35 13.89 46.74
C ASN A 4 63.76 13.00 45.64
N LEU A 5 63.12 11.86 45.94
CA LEU A 5 61.83 11.58 46.61
C LEU A 5 60.72 11.30 45.59
N LEU A 6 59.97 10.22 45.89
CA LEU A 6 58.60 9.85 45.45
C LEU A 6 58.43 8.80 44.32
N GLN A 7 57.89 7.65 44.76
CA GLN A 7 57.21 6.58 44.03
C GLN A 7 55.81 7.04 43.50
N PRO A 8 54.87 6.12 43.16
CA PRO A 8 54.69 5.27 41.97
C PRO A 8 53.38 5.64 41.23
N LYS A 9 53.02 5.00 40.09
CA LYS A 9 51.62 4.89 39.65
C LYS A 9 51.39 3.85 38.54
N ARG A 10 50.68 2.78 38.89
CA ARG A 10 49.79 2.03 38.00
C ARG A 10 48.67 2.96 37.56
N ILE A 11 48.54 3.25 36.26
CA ILE A 11 47.31 3.85 35.72
C ILE A 11 46.93 3.10 34.44
N PHE A 12 45.79 2.45 34.55
CA PHE A 12 44.90 2.00 33.48
C PHE A 12 44.85 2.97 32.29
N LEU A 13 45.02 2.45 31.09
CA LEU A 13 44.40 3.03 29.89
C LEU A 13 44.00 1.88 28.97
N ALA A 14 42.93 1.19 29.39
CA ALA A 14 42.07 0.46 28.48
C ALA A 14 41.44 1.50 27.55
N SER A 15 42.08 1.70 26.39
CA SER A 15 41.49 2.49 25.31
C SER A 15 40.32 1.69 24.75
N ILE A 16 39.13 2.10 25.19
CA ILE A 16 37.83 1.67 24.68
C ILE A 16 37.77 2.14 23.23
N PHE A 17 38.25 1.28 22.32
CA PHE A 17 37.87 1.31 20.92
C PHE A 17 36.44 0.76 20.84
N CYS A 18 35.47 1.55 21.32
CA CYS A 18 34.06 1.35 21.01
C CYS A 18 33.88 1.66 19.52
N VAL A 19 34.24 0.68 18.69
CA VAL A 19 33.61 0.48 17.39
C VAL A 19 32.12 0.45 17.69
N ASN A 20 31.47 1.57 17.41
CA ASN A 20 30.02 1.64 17.34
C ASN A 20 29.63 0.71 16.19
N LEU A 21 29.46 -0.56 16.53
CA LEU A 21 28.67 -1.49 15.76
C LEU A 21 27.23 -1.01 15.90
N PHE A 22 26.89 0.09 15.20
CA PHE A 22 25.51 0.35 14.85
C PHE A 22 25.09 -0.88 14.06
N PRO A 23 24.18 -1.74 14.57
CA PRO A 23 23.55 -2.69 13.68
C PRO A 23 22.86 -1.82 12.63
N LEU A 24 23.35 -1.89 11.39
CA LEU A 24 22.57 -1.52 10.22
C LEU A 24 21.34 -2.43 10.29
N ALA A 25 20.30 -1.96 10.97
CA ALA A 25 18.99 -2.52 10.82
C ALA A 25 18.68 -2.31 9.34
N GLY A 26 18.87 -3.37 8.54
CA GLY A 26 18.32 -3.42 7.20
C GLY A 26 16.86 -3.03 7.34
N TRP A 27 16.48 -1.96 6.66
CA TRP A 27 15.12 -1.46 6.66
C TRP A 27 14.33 -2.46 5.83
N ALA A 28 13.89 -3.52 6.50
CA ALA A 28 13.07 -4.56 5.91
C ALA A 28 11.71 -3.91 5.62
N VAL A 29 11.41 -3.66 4.33
CA VAL A 29 10.17 -3.03 3.89
C VAL A 29 9.11 -4.12 3.82
N THR A 30 8.02 -3.95 4.55
CA THR A 30 6.84 -4.80 4.42
C THR A 30 5.87 -4.24 3.38
N VAL A 31 5.01 -5.10 2.81
CA VAL A 31 3.98 -4.71 1.83
C VAL A 31 3.11 -3.55 2.31
N GLN A 32 2.84 -3.47 3.62
CA GLN A 32 2.02 -2.40 4.23
C GLN A 32 2.77 -1.08 4.43
N GLU A 33 4.09 -1.09 4.31
CA GLU A 33 4.94 0.10 4.42
C GLU A 33 5.22 0.74 3.07
N VAL A 34 5.00 0.02 1.96
CA VAL A 34 5.07 0.61 0.62
C VAL A 34 3.89 1.57 0.44
N PRO A 35 4.13 2.88 0.27
CA PRO A 35 3.06 3.84 0.07
C PRO A 35 2.39 3.57 -1.28
N ASN A 36 1.06 3.49 -1.26
CA ASN A 36 0.28 3.33 -2.48
C ASN A 36 0.11 4.72 -3.14
N PRO A 37 0.72 4.95 -4.31
CA PRO A 37 0.81 6.29 -4.90
C PRO A 37 -0.57 6.81 -5.31
N ARG A 38 -1.48 5.91 -5.71
CA ARG A 38 -2.86 6.24 -6.08
C ARG A 38 -3.66 6.75 -4.90
N LYS A 39 -3.46 6.16 -3.72
CA LYS A 39 -4.11 6.57 -2.46
C LYS A 39 -3.51 7.85 -1.88
N GLU A 40 -2.20 8.02 -1.99
CA GLU A 40 -1.50 9.10 -1.31
C GLU A 40 -1.54 10.42 -2.08
N TYR A 41 -1.35 10.38 -3.40
CA TYR A 41 -1.24 11.58 -4.23
C TYR A 41 -1.80 11.41 -5.65
N GLY A 42 -2.54 10.32 -5.92
CA GLY A 42 -3.21 10.08 -7.19
C GLY A 42 -2.30 9.62 -8.33
N GLY A 43 -1.04 9.28 -8.04
CA GLY A 43 -0.06 8.77 -9.02
C GLY A 43 -0.05 7.25 -9.15
N TRP A 44 0.98 6.76 -9.83
CA TRP A 44 1.23 5.36 -10.19
C TRP A 44 2.65 4.88 -9.84
N VAL A 45 3.55 5.79 -9.48
CA VAL A 45 4.95 5.50 -9.17
C VAL A 45 5.22 5.68 -7.69
N THR A 46 5.86 4.70 -7.06
CA THR A 46 6.45 4.83 -5.72
C THR A 46 7.93 4.49 -5.81
N ASP A 47 8.82 5.46 -5.56
CA ASP A 47 10.28 5.26 -5.54
C ASP A 47 10.81 5.25 -4.09
N MET A 48 10.79 4.10 -3.41
CA MET A 48 11.40 3.99 -2.08
C MET A 48 12.90 3.74 -2.14
N ALA A 49 13.42 3.29 -3.28
CA ALA A 49 14.84 3.03 -3.45
C ALA A 49 15.65 4.29 -3.83
N GLY A 50 14.98 5.38 -4.23
CA GLY A 50 15.64 6.61 -4.66
C GLY A 50 16.43 6.44 -5.95
N ILE A 51 15.94 5.60 -6.86
CA ILE A 51 16.60 5.27 -8.13
C ILE A 51 15.97 5.97 -9.34
N LEU A 52 14.85 6.66 -9.14
CA LEU A 52 14.17 7.46 -10.15
C LEU A 52 14.39 8.94 -9.84
N ASN A 53 14.50 9.75 -10.90
CA ASN A 53 14.50 11.20 -10.78
C ASN A 53 13.09 11.74 -11.08
N ASP A 54 12.80 12.95 -10.60
CA ASP A 54 11.48 13.60 -10.74
C ASP A 54 10.97 13.63 -12.18
N GLU A 55 11.87 13.81 -13.16
CA GLU A 55 11.52 13.80 -14.59
C GLU A 55 11.03 12.42 -15.05
N THR A 56 11.74 11.36 -14.66
CA THR A 56 11.38 9.98 -15.01
C THR A 56 10.08 9.57 -14.32
N GLU A 57 9.91 9.93 -13.05
CA GLU A 57 8.66 9.67 -12.32
C GLU A 57 7.48 10.37 -12.98
N ALA A 58 7.63 11.65 -13.37
CA ALA A 58 6.59 12.40 -14.04
C ALA A 58 6.22 11.77 -15.39
N GLN A 59 7.21 11.36 -16.19
CA GLN A 59 6.98 10.68 -17.47
C GLN A 59 6.23 9.36 -17.31
N ILE A 60 6.65 8.52 -16.34
CA ILE A 60 5.99 7.24 -16.07
C ILE A 60 4.55 7.47 -15.59
N ASN A 61 4.33 8.39 -14.65
CA ASN A 61 2.99 8.73 -14.16
C ASN A 61 2.07 9.21 -15.29
N GLN A 62 2.60 10.03 -16.21
CA GLN A 62 1.84 10.51 -17.37
C GLN A 62 1.44 9.35 -18.29
N MET A 63 2.40 8.54 -18.75
CA MET A 63 2.12 7.43 -19.67
C MET A 63 1.11 6.44 -19.10
N ILE A 64 1.23 6.12 -17.80
CA ILE A 64 0.29 5.21 -17.14
C ILE A 64 -1.10 5.85 -17.00
N SER A 65 -1.19 7.14 -16.71
CA SER A 65 -2.48 7.83 -16.64
C SER A 65 -3.17 7.87 -18.00
N GLU A 66 -2.42 8.05 -19.09
CA GLU A 66 -2.93 7.96 -20.46
C GLU A 66 -3.44 6.55 -20.77
N LEU A 67 -2.68 5.51 -20.39
CA LEU A 67 -3.13 4.11 -20.51
C LEU A 67 -4.44 3.85 -19.74
N GLU A 68 -4.56 4.33 -18.50
CA GLU A 68 -5.79 4.17 -17.70
C GLU A 68 -6.97 4.82 -18.41
N VAL A 69 -6.80 6.03 -18.94
CA VAL A 69 -7.87 6.75 -19.65
C VAL A 69 -8.28 6.05 -20.95
N GLU A 70 -7.31 5.55 -21.72
CA GLU A 70 -7.57 4.96 -23.04
C GLU A 70 -8.07 3.52 -22.97
N LYS A 71 -7.57 2.71 -22.03
CA LYS A 71 -7.79 1.26 -21.97
C LYS A 71 -8.44 0.79 -20.68
N GLY A 72 -8.52 1.65 -19.66
CA GLY A 72 -9.01 1.27 -18.33
C GLY A 72 -8.05 0.39 -17.52
N THR A 73 -6.90 0.03 -18.09
CA THR A 73 -5.84 -0.78 -17.46
C THR A 73 -5.15 0.02 -16.36
N GLU A 74 -4.96 -0.57 -15.19
CA GLU A 74 -4.23 0.05 -14.09
C GLU A 74 -2.82 -0.53 -14.03
N MET A 75 -1.79 0.33 -14.08
CA MET A 75 -0.40 -0.09 -13.94
C MET A 75 0.25 0.66 -12.79
N ALA A 76 1.05 0.00 -11.96
CA ALA A 76 1.86 0.67 -10.93
C ALA A 76 3.33 0.31 -11.09
N VAL A 77 4.22 1.28 -10.83
CA VAL A 77 5.66 1.08 -10.80
C VAL A 77 6.15 1.32 -9.37
N VAL A 78 6.87 0.36 -8.82
CA VAL A 78 7.32 0.39 -7.43
C VAL A 78 8.80 0.05 -7.37
N THR A 79 9.59 0.90 -6.74
CA THR A 79 10.97 0.58 -6.36
C THR A 79 11.06 0.42 -4.85
N VAL A 80 11.78 -0.60 -4.40
CA VAL A 80 12.07 -0.83 -2.98
C VAL A 80 13.55 -1.13 -2.77
N PRO A 81 14.12 -0.73 -1.61
CA PRO A 81 15.49 -1.11 -1.26
C PRO A 81 15.67 -2.62 -1.15
N GLU A 82 14.72 -3.35 -0.57
CA GLU A 82 14.76 -4.82 -0.42
C GLU A 82 13.34 -5.35 -0.14
N THR A 83 13.07 -6.61 -0.47
CA THR A 83 11.75 -7.27 -0.26
C THR A 83 11.69 -8.14 0.99
N SER A 84 12.82 -8.35 1.67
CA SER A 84 12.89 -8.99 2.98
C SER A 84 11.99 -8.25 3.98
N PRO A 85 11.17 -8.96 4.80
CA PRO A 85 11.26 -10.38 5.13
C PRO A 85 10.34 -11.30 4.31
N ALA A 86 9.83 -10.86 3.15
CA ALA A 86 9.02 -11.73 2.29
C ALA A 86 9.82 -12.97 1.84
N THR A 87 9.11 -14.07 1.57
CA THR A 87 9.76 -15.34 1.18
C THR A 87 10.55 -15.23 -0.13
N SER A 88 10.11 -14.35 -1.03
CA SER A 88 10.82 -14.01 -2.27
C SER A 88 10.33 -12.65 -2.81
N PRO A 89 11.08 -11.99 -3.71
CA PRO A 89 10.60 -10.79 -4.40
C PRO A 89 9.30 -11.02 -5.17
N LYS A 90 9.10 -12.20 -5.77
CA LYS A 90 7.85 -12.60 -6.43
C LYS A 90 6.69 -12.62 -5.43
N THR A 91 6.90 -13.25 -4.26
CA THR A 91 5.90 -13.26 -3.18
C THR A 91 5.55 -11.84 -2.75
N PHE A 92 6.55 -10.98 -2.56
CA PHE A 92 6.32 -9.58 -2.22
C PHE A 92 5.52 -8.85 -3.31
N ALA A 93 5.85 -9.04 -4.59
CA ALA A 93 5.15 -8.43 -5.71
C ALA A 93 3.69 -8.88 -5.76
N THR A 94 3.42 -10.18 -5.69
CA THR A 94 2.06 -10.73 -5.68
C THR A 94 1.26 -10.26 -4.45
N GLU A 95 1.87 -10.24 -3.26
CA GLU A 95 1.23 -9.73 -2.05
C GLU A 95 0.94 -8.23 -2.17
N LEU A 96 1.86 -7.44 -2.72
CA LEU A 96 1.67 -6.01 -2.94
C LEU A 96 0.58 -5.73 -3.97
N PHE A 97 0.57 -6.47 -5.07
CA PHE A 97 -0.46 -6.39 -6.11
C PHE A 97 -1.84 -6.61 -5.51
N ASN A 98 -2.01 -7.70 -4.76
CA ASN A 98 -3.28 -8.06 -4.13
C ASN A 98 -3.64 -7.10 -2.99
N TYR A 99 -2.66 -6.66 -2.20
CA TYR A 99 -2.86 -5.70 -1.11
C TYR A 99 -3.31 -4.33 -1.63
N TRP A 100 -2.79 -3.91 -2.78
CA TRP A 100 -3.19 -2.68 -3.43
C TRP A 100 -4.47 -2.82 -4.24
N GLY A 101 -4.83 -4.05 -4.65
CA GLY A 101 -5.97 -4.31 -5.51
C GLY A 101 -5.77 -3.66 -6.87
N ILE A 102 -4.62 -3.93 -7.50
CA ILE A 102 -4.27 -3.31 -8.79
C ILE A 102 -5.12 -3.94 -9.89
N GLY A 103 -5.86 -3.12 -10.62
CA GLY A 103 -6.80 -3.55 -11.65
C GLY A 103 -8.25 -3.24 -11.29
N LYS A 104 -9.08 -2.98 -12.30
CA LYS A 104 -10.50 -2.72 -12.10
C LYS A 104 -11.22 -4.00 -11.69
N GLN A 105 -12.12 -3.86 -10.72
CA GLN A 105 -12.93 -4.97 -10.22
C GLN A 105 -13.69 -5.68 -11.35
N GLY A 106 -13.54 -7.00 -11.43
CA GLY A 106 -14.19 -7.84 -12.44
C GLY A 106 -13.63 -7.71 -13.85
N GLN A 107 -12.64 -6.83 -14.06
CA GLN A 107 -11.83 -6.79 -15.27
C GLN A 107 -10.44 -7.38 -15.03
N ASP A 108 -9.93 -7.36 -13.79
CA ASP A 108 -8.61 -7.90 -13.42
C ASP A 108 -7.48 -7.40 -14.33
N ASN A 109 -7.59 -6.16 -14.80
CA ASN A 109 -6.72 -5.58 -15.81
C ASN A 109 -5.56 -4.78 -15.20
N GLY A 110 -4.97 -5.33 -14.14
CA GLY A 110 -3.89 -4.71 -13.37
C GLY A 110 -2.50 -5.16 -13.83
N VAL A 111 -1.50 -4.29 -13.70
CA VAL A 111 -0.07 -4.62 -13.86
C VAL A 111 0.74 -3.97 -12.74
N LEU A 112 1.58 -4.72 -12.04
CA LEU A 112 2.58 -4.18 -11.11
C LEU A 112 3.96 -4.43 -11.67
N PHE A 113 4.79 -3.38 -11.75
CA PHE A 113 6.20 -3.47 -12.09
C PHE A 113 7.02 -3.11 -10.85
N LEU A 114 7.55 -4.13 -10.17
CA LEU A 114 8.36 -4.04 -8.97
C LEU A 114 9.86 -4.14 -9.30
N ILE A 115 10.65 -3.25 -8.71
CA ILE A 115 12.12 -3.26 -8.76
C ILE A 115 12.64 -3.30 -7.32
N SER A 116 13.35 -4.37 -6.97
CA SER A 116 14.06 -4.47 -5.69
C SER A 116 15.56 -4.37 -5.90
N VAL A 117 16.15 -3.29 -5.39
CA VAL A 117 17.57 -2.96 -5.63
C VAL A 117 18.50 -3.90 -4.88
N GLY A 118 18.23 -4.14 -3.59
CA GLY A 118 19.01 -5.03 -2.72
C GLY A 118 18.94 -6.49 -3.16
N ASP A 119 17.76 -6.93 -3.62
CA ASP A 119 17.59 -8.28 -4.17
C ASP A 119 18.12 -8.42 -5.60
N ARG A 120 18.49 -7.30 -6.24
CA ARG A 120 18.85 -7.22 -7.68
C ARG A 120 17.82 -7.94 -8.56
N ARG A 121 16.54 -7.67 -8.29
CA ARG A 121 15.42 -8.41 -8.87
C ARG A 121 14.32 -7.48 -9.37
N VAL A 122 13.83 -7.77 -10.58
CA VAL A 122 12.60 -7.19 -11.12
C VAL A 122 11.52 -8.26 -11.13
N GLU A 123 10.30 -7.87 -10.79
CA GLU A 123 9.10 -8.68 -10.90
C GLU A 123 8.01 -7.86 -11.57
N ILE A 124 7.33 -8.45 -12.54
CA ILE A 124 6.14 -7.87 -13.14
C ILE A 124 4.99 -8.83 -12.88
N GLU A 125 3.98 -8.39 -12.13
CA GLU A 125 2.74 -9.13 -11.89
C GLU A 125 1.64 -8.63 -12.82
N THR A 126 0.86 -9.55 -13.38
CA THR A 126 -0.27 -9.24 -14.24
C THR A 126 -1.56 -9.84 -13.67
N GLY A 127 -2.64 -9.07 -13.69
CA GLY A 127 -3.97 -9.58 -13.40
C GLY A 127 -4.52 -10.44 -14.54
N TYR A 128 -5.49 -11.30 -14.22
CA TYR A 128 -6.07 -12.25 -15.18
C TYR A 128 -6.61 -11.61 -16.47
N GLY A 129 -7.15 -10.39 -16.38
CA GLY A 129 -7.77 -9.73 -17.53
C GLY A 129 -6.82 -9.22 -18.59
N VAL A 130 -5.53 -9.10 -18.26
CA VAL A 130 -4.49 -8.69 -19.20
C VAL A 130 -3.59 -9.84 -19.62
N GLU A 131 -3.72 -11.04 -19.05
CA GLU A 131 -2.87 -12.20 -19.33
C GLU A 131 -2.90 -12.61 -20.81
N ALA A 132 -4.05 -12.49 -21.49
CA ALA A 132 -4.17 -12.79 -22.92
C ALA A 132 -3.35 -11.84 -23.80
N ILE A 133 -3.25 -10.56 -23.39
CA ILE A 133 -2.53 -9.51 -24.13
C ILE A 133 -1.05 -9.50 -23.75
N LEU A 134 -0.78 -9.71 -22.46
CA LEU A 134 0.50 -9.60 -21.80
C LEU A 134 0.82 -10.90 -21.01
N PRO A 135 0.99 -12.05 -21.69
CA PRO A 135 1.32 -13.32 -21.04
C PRO A 135 2.77 -13.33 -20.54
N ASP A 136 3.09 -14.23 -19.60
CA ASP A 136 4.41 -14.40 -18.96
C ASP A 136 5.57 -14.38 -19.95
N ALA A 137 5.42 -15.02 -21.13
CA ALA A 137 6.45 -15.05 -22.15
C ALA A 137 6.74 -13.65 -22.76
N LYS A 138 5.71 -12.83 -22.99
CA LYS A 138 5.89 -11.44 -23.45
C LYS A 138 6.51 -10.59 -22.34
N VAL A 139 6.04 -10.75 -21.10
CA VAL A 139 6.58 -10.03 -19.92
C VAL A 139 8.06 -10.37 -19.72
N GLY A 140 8.42 -11.66 -19.74
CA GLY A 140 9.80 -12.13 -19.63
C GLY A 140 10.69 -11.57 -20.74
N ASN A 141 10.20 -11.54 -21.98
CA ASN A 141 10.96 -10.95 -23.08
C ASN A 141 11.21 -9.44 -22.89
N ILE A 142 10.24 -8.69 -22.38
CA ILE A 142 10.42 -7.26 -22.04
C ILE A 142 11.49 -7.10 -20.96
N ILE A 143 11.42 -7.94 -19.91
CA ILE A 143 12.42 -7.94 -18.83
C ILE A 143 13.82 -8.19 -19.38
N ASP A 144 13.99 -9.22 -20.19
CA ASP A 144 15.30 -9.65 -20.71
C ASP A 144 15.89 -8.68 -21.74
N THR A 145 15.06 -8.01 -22.53
CA THR A 145 15.51 -7.18 -23.66
C THR A 145 15.51 -5.68 -23.37
N GLN A 146 14.57 -5.18 -22.56
CA GLN A 146 14.41 -3.74 -22.31
C GLN A 146 14.92 -3.32 -20.93
N ILE A 147 14.74 -4.16 -19.91
CA ILE A 147 14.95 -3.79 -18.50
C ILE A 147 16.34 -4.21 -18.02
N ILE A 148 16.62 -5.52 -17.98
CA ILE A 148 17.84 -6.09 -17.40
C ILE A 148 19.12 -5.52 -18.02
N PRO A 149 19.26 -5.35 -19.35
CA PRO A 149 20.48 -4.81 -19.93
C PRO A 149 20.85 -3.42 -19.42
N ARG A 150 19.86 -2.58 -19.10
CA ARG A 150 20.05 -1.22 -18.56
C ARG A 150 20.38 -1.25 -17.09
N PHE A 151 19.70 -2.10 -16.31
CA PHE A 151 19.99 -2.28 -14.88
C PHE A 151 21.41 -2.81 -14.66
N LYS A 152 21.92 -3.70 -15.52
CA LYS A 152 23.32 -4.15 -15.51
C LYS A 152 24.33 -3.03 -15.74
N GLN A 153 23.92 -1.94 -16.39
CA GLN A 153 24.74 -0.75 -16.64
C GLN A 153 24.56 0.33 -15.56
N GLY A 154 23.70 0.09 -14.56
CA GLY A 154 23.34 1.07 -13.54
C GLY A 154 22.31 2.12 -14.00
N ASP A 155 21.78 1.98 -15.21
CA ASP A 155 20.73 2.86 -15.75
C ASP A 155 19.34 2.40 -15.27
N PHE A 156 19.06 2.62 -13.97
CA PHE A 156 17.78 2.23 -13.36
C PHE A 156 16.60 3.08 -13.85
N ALA A 157 16.79 4.40 -13.96
CA ALA A 157 15.76 5.29 -14.48
C ALA A 157 15.41 4.95 -15.94
N GLY A 158 16.41 4.80 -16.82
CA GLY A 158 16.17 4.42 -18.22
C GLY A 158 15.65 3.00 -18.38
N GLY A 159 16.07 2.05 -17.53
CA GLY A 159 15.53 0.69 -17.50
C GLY A 159 14.05 0.63 -17.13
N THR A 160 13.67 1.39 -16.09
CA THR A 160 12.28 1.50 -15.64
C THR A 160 11.42 2.15 -16.72
N LEU A 161 11.87 3.27 -17.28
CA LEU A 161 11.15 4.00 -18.33
C LEU A 161 10.94 3.14 -19.58
N ALA A 162 11.99 2.46 -20.06
CA ALA A 162 11.91 1.58 -21.23
C ALA A 162 11.00 0.38 -20.98
N GLY A 163 11.04 -0.20 -19.78
CA GLY A 163 10.13 -1.26 -19.36
C GLY A 163 8.67 -0.81 -19.38
N THR A 164 8.36 0.33 -18.77
CA THR A 164 7.01 0.91 -18.78
C THR A 164 6.52 1.16 -20.20
N GLN A 165 7.35 1.76 -21.07
CA GLN A 165 7.00 2.02 -22.48
C GLN A 165 6.68 0.72 -23.23
N ALA A 166 7.49 -0.32 -23.05
CA ALA A 166 7.29 -1.61 -23.71
C ALA A 166 6.00 -2.30 -23.24
N LEU A 167 5.71 -2.28 -21.93
CA LEU A 167 4.47 -2.81 -21.38
C LEU A 167 3.24 -2.09 -21.94
N ILE A 168 3.27 -0.74 -21.95
CA ILE A 168 2.19 0.09 -22.50
C ILE A 168 2.01 -0.17 -24.00
N ALA A 169 3.10 -0.31 -24.77
CA ALA A 169 3.02 -0.62 -26.19
C ALA A 169 2.29 -1.93 -26.46
N VAL A 170 2.58 -2.99 -25.68
CA VAL A 170 1.87 -4.27 -25.79
C VAL A 170 0.40 -4.12 -25.40
N LEU A 171 0.11 -3.46 -24.27
CA LEU A 171 -1.27 -3.23 -23.80
C LEU A 171 -2.11 -2.39 -24.76
N ASN A 172 -1.48 -1.49 -25.52
CA ASN A 172 -2.13 -0.70 -26.55
C ASN A 172 -2.37 -1.45 -27.86
N SER A 173 -1.63 -2.54 -28.12
CA SER A 173 -1.53 -3.16 -29.44
C SER A 173 -2.68 -4.08 -29.88
N GLU A 174 -3.70 -4.38 -29.05
CA GLU A 174 -4.68 -5.43 -29.38
C GLU A 174 -6.18 -5.05 -29.23
N GLN A 175 -6.64 -4.13 -30.08
CA GLN A 175 -7.96 -4.26 -30.73
C GLN A 175 -7.77 -4.49 -32.24
N SER A 176 -7.13 -5.60 -32.62
CA SER A 176 -7.23 -6.14 -33.99
C SER A 176 -6.46 -7.45 -34.11
N ILE A 177 -6.96 -8.55 -33.52
CA ILE A 177 -6.69 -9.88 -34.09
C ILE A 177 -7.98 -10.70 -34.03
N SER A 178 -8.67 -10.71 -35.17
CA SER A 178 -9.54 -11.81 -35.57
C SER A 178 -8.71 -13.08 -35.72
N GLU A 179 -9.14 -14.14 -35.06
CA GLU A 179 -9.07 -15.55 -35.46
C GLU A 179 -8.00 -15.90 -36.51
N ASN A 180 -6.87 -16.46 -36.07
CA ASN A 180 -6.25 -17.57 -36.78
C ASN A 180 -5.29 -18.37 -35.89
N GLN A 181 -5.37 -19.69 -36.09
CA GLN A 181 -4.80 -20.75 -35.27
C GLN A 181 -3.28 -20.68 -35.09
N VAL A 182 -2.81 -20.99 -33.88
CA VAL A 182 -1.45 -21.52 -33.67
C VAL A 182 -1.50 -22.76 -32.78
N VAL A 183 -1.01 -23.85 -33.37
CA VAL A 183 -0.81 -25.18 -32.76
C VAL A 183 0.42 -25.12 -31.83
N TYR A 184 0.28 -25.54 -30.58
CA TYR A 184 1.41 -25.75 -29.67
C TYR A 184 1.93 -27.20 -29.75
N PRO A 185 3.25 -27.43 -29.87
CA PRO A 185 3.82 -28.76 -29.71
C PRO A 185 4.04 -29.08 -28.22
N ASN A 186 3.59 -30.27 -27.81
CA ASN A 186 3.86 -30.86 -26.50
C ASN A 186 5.35 -31.14 -26.32
N THR A 187 5.95 -30.65 -25.23
CA THR A 187 7.22 -31.18 -24.72
C THR A 187 7.01 -31.57 -23.27
N GLN A 188 7.13 -32.87 -22.98
CA GLN A 188 7.10 -33.41 -21.63
C GLN A 188 8.48 -33.29 -20.98
N ILE A 189 8.53 -32.76 -19.76
CA ILE A 189 9.73 -32.76 -18.93
C ILE A 189 9.46 -33.69 -17.73
N SER A 190 10.22 -34.78 -17.65
CA SER A 190 10.29 -35.67 -16.49
C SER A 190 10.97 -34.97 -15.30
N PRO A 191 10.61 -35.31 -14.05
CA PRO A 191 11.28 -34.77 -12.88
C PRO A 191 12.58 -35.54 -12.65
N HIS A 192 13.70 -34.81 -12.57
CA HIS A 192 14.96 -35.38 -12.08
C HIS A 192 15.11 -35.03 -10.59
N ASN A 193 15.13 -36.07 -9.77
CA ASN A 193 15.55 -36.02 -8.37
C ASN A 193 17.03 -35.64 -8.30
N THR A 194 17.38 -34.72 -7.41
CA THR A 194 18.71 -34.71 -6.75
C THR A 194 18.53 -34.33 -5.29
N ASP A 195 18.80 -35.34 -4.48
CA ASP A 195 18.90 -35.35 -3.04
C ASP A 195 20.22 -34.70 -2.59
N SER A 196 20.17 -33.82 -1.59
CA SER A 196 21.32 -33.50 -0.72
C SER A 196 20.83 -32.70 0.47
N GLY A 197 20.70 -33.39 1.61
CA GLY A 197 20.27 -32.83 2.89
C GLY A 197 21.37 -32.07 3.64
N ILE A 198 21.07 -31.87 4.94
CA ILE A 198 21.91 -31.40 6.07
C ILE A 198 21.59 -29.95 6.55
N LEU A 199 20.57 -29.80 7.42
CA LEU A 199 20.71 -29.51 8.88
C LEU A 199 19.39 -28.97 9.50
N ILE A 200 18.65 -29.87 10.14
CA ILE A 200 17.70 -29.54 11.20
C ILE A 200 18.43 -29.76 12.52
N VAL A 201 18.81 -28.72 13.26
CA VAL A 201 18.69 -28.62 14.74
C VAL A 201 18.75 -27.13 15.14
N LEU A 202 17.85 -26.71 16.04
CA LEU A 202 17.78 -25.43 16.80
C LEU A 202 16.82 -24.30 16.30
N ALA A 203 15.52 -24.57 16.14
CA ALA A 203 14.54 -23.50 15.84
C ALA A 203 13.21 -23.57 16.64
N GLY A 204 13.19 -24.19 17.82
CA GLY A 204 11.97 -24.25 18.64
C GLY A 204 11.70 -22.99 19.47
N GLY A 205 12.74 -22.31 19.97
CA GLY A 205 12.59 -21.17 20.89
C GLY A 205 12.58 -19.79 20.23
N GLY A 206 13.27 -19.64 19.09
CA GLY A 206 13.44 -18.34 18.44
C GLY A 206 12.19 -17.83 17.72
N VAL A 207 11.44 -18.73 17.08
CA VAL A 207 10.26 -18.37 16.29
C VAL A 207 9.14 -17.81 17.17
N LEU A 208 8.92 -18.38 18.36
CA LEU A 208 7.89 -17.90 19.28
C LEU A 208 8.22 -16.50 19.84
N ALA A 209 9.49 -16.22 20.14
CA ALA A 209 9.92 -14.92 20.64
C ALA A 209 9.81 -13.81 19.57
N VAL A 210 10.07 -14.13 18.30
CA VAL A 210 9.96 -13.19 17.18
C VAL A 210 8.50 -12.87 16.85
N VAL A 211 7.62 -13.87 16.85
CA VAL A 211 6.17 -13.67 16.61
C VAL A 211 5.53 -12.87 17.75
N VAL A 212 5.86 -13.19 19.01
CA VAL A 212 5.36 -12.43 20.17
C VAL A 212 5.96 -11.01 20.19
N GLY A 213 7.25 -10.86 19.89
CA GLY A 213 7.92 -9.56 19.83
C GLY A 213 7.38 -8.64 18.73
N SER A 214 7.10 -9.18 17.55
CA SER A 214 6.51 -8.43 16.41
C SER A 214 5.05 -8.04 16.66
N ALA A 215 4.25 -8.91 17.29
CA ALA A 215 2.91 -8.56 17.75
C ALA A 215 2.93 -7.43 18.80
N ILE A 216 3.90 -7.44 19.72
CA ILE A 216 4.10 -6.37 20.71
C ILE A 216 4.57 -5.07 20.04
N TYR A 217 5.38 -5.14 18.98
CA TYR A 217 5.84 -3.95 18.25
C TYR A 217 4.73 -3.31 17.41
N ALA A 218 3.97 -4.10 16.65
CA ALA A 218 2.86 -3.62 15.83
C ALA A 218 1.69 -3.05 16.65
N SER A 219 1.54 -3.48 17.91
CA SER A 219 0.56 -2.93 18.85
C SER A 219 1.01 -1.64 19.54
N ARG A 220 2.27 -1.19 19.33
CA ARG A 220 2.73 0.08 19.92
C ARG A 220 2.03 1.27 19.28
N PRO A 221 1.48 2.19 20.09
CA PRO A 221 0.83 3.37 19.57
C PRO A 221 1.84 4.30 18.89
N ARG A 222 1.48 4.82 17.70
CA ARG A 222 2.30 5.81 16.99
C ARG A 222 2.30 7.13 17.76
N LYS A 223 3.47 7.70 18.02
CA LYS A 223 3.61 8.97 18.74
C LYS A 223 3.39 10.14 17.78
N ILE A 224 2.50 11.06 18.13
CA ILE A 224 2.22 12.27 17.35
C ILE A 224 2.27 13.47 18.28
N SER A 225 3.01 14.51 17.88
CA SER A 225 3.02 15.79 18.59
C SER A 225 1.86 16.66 18.14
N LEU A 226 1.02 17.10 19.07
CA LEU A 226 -0.08 18.03 18.83
C LEU A 226 0.18 19.35 19.56
N ALA A 227 -0.23 20.46 18.96
CA ALA A 227 -0.27 21.72 19.67
C ALA A 227 -1.23 21.63 20.88
N PRO A 228 -1.05 22.45 21.92
CA PRO A 228 -1.98 22.47 23.07
C PRO A 228 -3.43 22.79 22.68
N GLU A 229 -3.59 23.55 21.59
CA GLU A 229 -4.86 23.97 21.03
C GLU A 229 -4.83 23.79 19.52
N GLY A 230 -6.00 23.47 18.96
CA GLY A 230 -6.18 23.38 17.53
C GLY A 230 -7.12 22.25 17.16
N TYR A 231 -7.11 21.97 15.87
CA TYR A 231 -7.91 20.95 15.25
C TYR A 231 -7.05 20.13 14.30
N THR A 232 -7.18 18.81 14.33
CA THR A 232 -6.44 17.93 13.42
C THR A 232 -7.30 16.78 12.96
N ARG A 233 -7.31 16.54 11.65
CA ARG A 233 -7.87 15.33 11.03
C ARG A 233 -6.77 14.30 10.82
N LYS A 234 -7.04 13.05 11.17
CA LYS A 234 -6.18 11.88 10.93
C LYS A 234 -7.05 10.67 10.61
N SER A 235 -6.52 9.71 9.86
CA SER A 235 -7.17 8.40 9.76
C SER A 235 -7.21 7.72 11.13
N GLN A 236 -8.25 6.94 11.39
CA GLN A 236 -8.38 6.16 12.62
C GLN A 236 -7.19 5.20 12.79
N GLY A 237 -6.70 5.10 14.03
CA GLY A 237 -5.52 4.32 14.38
C GLY A 237 -5.18 4.38 15.86
N ASN A 238 -4.14 3.64 16.29
CA ASN A 238 -3.66 3.66 17.67
C ASN A 238 -2.57 4.74 17.84
N TYR A 239 -2.92 5.84 18.49
CA TYR A 239 -2.04 6.99 18.66
C TYR A 239 -1.78 7.32 20.12
N THR A 240 -0.55 7.73 20.41
CA THR A 240 -0.17 8.42 21.65
C THR A 240 0.14 9.85 21.30
N PHE A 241 -0.65 10.79 21.85
CA PHE A 241 -0.46 12.20 21.58
C PHE A 241 0.45 12.83 22.63
N LEU A 242 1.48 13.53 22.16
CA LEU A 242 2.41 14.31 22.95
C LEU A 242 2.17 15.79 22.70
N CYS A 243 2.39 16.62 23.70
CA CYS A 243 2.31 18.07 23.52
C CYS A 243 3.51 18.58 22.74
N ALA A 244 3.30 19.35 21.67
CA ALA A 244 4.37 19.92 20.86
C ALA A 244 5.27 20.89 21.67
N ASN A 245 4.74 21.53 22.71
CA ASN A 245 5.46 22.54 23.49
C ASN A 245 6.37 21.94 24.58
N CYS A 246 5.93 20.85 25.23
CA CYS A 246 6.67 20.28 26.38
C CYS A 246 6.98 18.78 26.23
N GLN A 247 6.57 18.15 25.13
CA GLN A 247 6.75 16.73 24.79
C GLN A 247 6.12 15.74 25.80
N GLN A 248 5.34 16.23 26.78
CA GLN A 248 4.61 15.39 27.73
C GLN A 248 3.38 14.76 27.08
N PRO A 249 2.96 13.55 27.51
CA PRO A 249 1.73 12.93 27.02
C PRO A 249 0.50 13.78 27.33
N MET A 250 -0.41 13.85 26.39
CA MET A 250 -1.69 14.54 26.55
C MET A 250 -2.74 13.62 27.16
N ALA A 251 -3.65 14.19 27.95
CA ALA A 251 -4.77 13.48 28.56
C ALA A 251 -6.04 13.67 27.74
N LYS A 252 -6.86 12.62 27.63
CA LYS A 252 -8.18 12.73 26.99
C LYS A 252 -9.10 13.66 27.79
N VAL A 253 -9.83 14.50 27.08
CA VAL A 253 -10.90 15.34 27.60
C VAL A 253 -12.20 14.55 27.59
N ASP A 254 -13.08 14.85 28.54
CA ASP A 254 -14.39 14.22 28.63
C ASP A 254 -15.24 14.43 27.36
N LYS A 255 -15.99 13.39 26.98
CA LYS A 255 -16.79 13.38 25.75
C LYS A 255 -17.93 14.41 25.77
N GLN A 256 -18.52 14.68 26.93
CA GLN A 256 -19.59 15.67 27.05
C GLN A 256 -19.04 17.07 26.81
N ARG A 257 -17.82 17.32 27.28
CA ARG A 257 -17.15 18.61 27.09
C ARG A 257 -16.82 18.89 25.63
N ILE A 258 -16.36 17.91 24.86
CA ILE A 258 -16.08 18.12 23.42
C ILE A 258 -17.34 18.33 22.60
N GLN A 259 -18.49 17.79 23.03
CA GLN A 259 -19.75 17.84 22.29
C GLN A 259 -20.21 19.29 22.03
N PHE A 260 -19.91 20.22 22.93
CA PHE A 260 -20.23 21.64 22.79
C PHE A 260 -19.39 22.35 21.71
N TYR A 261 -18.29 21.75 21.27
CA TYR A 261 -17.38 22.28 20.25
C TYR A 261 -17.62 21.66 18.87
N LEU A 262 -18.46 20.62 18.78
CA LEU A 262 -18.76 19.95 17.51
C LEU A 262 -19.89 20.66 16.78
N SER A 263 -19.68 20.92 15.48
CA SER A 263 -20.74 21.38 14.58
C SER A 263 -21.77 20.27 14.33
N GLN A 264 -22.98 20.63 13.88
CA GLN A 264 -24.01 19.63 13.55
C GLN A 264 -23.54 18.55 12.55
N PRO A 265 -22.78 18.88 11.47
CA PRO A 265 -22.16 17.89 10.61
C PRO A 265 -21.21 16.94 11.34
N ALA A 266 -20.33 17.47 12.20
CA ALA A 266 -19.38 16.67 12.99
C ALA A 266 -20.11 15.72 13.95
N VAL A 267 -21.19 16.18 14.60
CA VAL A 267 -22.04 15.32 15.45
C VAL A 267 -22.69 14.20 14.64
N THR A 268 -23.13 14.50 13.42
CA THR A 268 -23.74 13.51 12.52
C THR A 268 -22.72 12.47 12.09
N ALA A 269 -21.53 12.90 11.68
CA ALA A 269 -20.42 12.00 11.34
C ALA A 269 -20.02 11.10 12.51
N GLN A 270 -20.00 11.65 13.72
CA GLN A 270 -19.77 10.87 14.93
C GLN A 270 -20.85 9.81 15.18
N LYS A 271 -22.12 10.16 14.97
CA LYS A 271 -23.24 9.21 15.10
C LYS A 271 -23.21 8.11 14.05
N LEU A 272 -22.79 8.44 12.82
CA LEU A 272 -22.59 7.45 11.74
C LEU A 272 -21.41 6.53 11.99
N GLY A 273 -20.49 6.91 12.89
CA GLY A 273 -19.22 6.20 13.08
C GLY A 273 -18.21 6.45 11.95
N SER A 274 -18.45 7.47 11.11
CA SER A 274 -17.54 7.83 10.02
C SER A 274 -16.36 8.66 10.52
N VAL A 275 -16.53 9.44 11.60
CA VAL A 275 -15.46 10.21 12.24
C VAL A 275 -15.61 10.13 13.75
N LYS A 276 -14.53 9.78 14.45
CA LYS A 276 -14.48 9.78 15.91
C LYS A 276 -13.76 11.03 16.41
N PHE A 277 -14.47 11.92 17.08
CA PHE A 277 -13.87 13.10 17.68
C PHE A 277 -13.38 12.81 19.10
N GLU A 278 -12.14 13.19 19.40
CA GLU A 278 -11.52 13.10 20.73
C GLU A 278 -10.83 14.43 21.06
N GLY A 279 -11.03 14.94 22.29
CA GLY A 279 -10.30 16.10 22.79
C GLY A 279 -9.08 15.65 23.60
N TRP A 280 -7.97 16.37 23.45
CA TRP A 280 -6.71 16.10 24.14
C TRP A 280 -6.16 17.37 24.77
N GLN A 281 -5.80 17.31 26.05
CA GLN A 281 -5.26 18.45 26.79
C GLN A 281 -3.91 18.11 27.42
N CYS A 282 -3.00 19.08 27.47
CA CYS A 282 -1.70 18.92 28.11
C CYS A 282 -1.72 19.51 29.52
N LEU A 283 -1.76 18.66 30.54
CA LEU A 283 -1.86 19.10 31.95
C LEU A 283 -0.72 20.04 32.38
N SER A 284 0.50 19.86 31.84
CA SER A 284 1.66 20.71 32.15
C SER A 284 1.62 22.09 31.50
N CYS A 285 1.01 22.21 30.31
CA CYS A 285 0.90 23.48 29.58
C CYS A 285 -0.38 24.24 29.96
N THR A 286 -1.48 23.52 30.20
CA THR A 286 -2.77 24.10 30.58
C THR A 286 -2.70 24.83 31.93
N GLN A 287 -1.85 24.40 32.87
CA GLN A 287 -1.63 25.12 34.14
C GLN A 287 -1.02 26.52 33.97
N LYS A 288 -0.41 26.84 32.82
CA LYS A 288 0.22 28.14 32.53
C LYS A 288 -0.65 29.05 31.67
N GLN A 289 -1.78 28.56 31.17
CA GLN A 289 -2.67 29.30 30.28
C GLN A 289 -4.05 29.46 30.93
N THR A 290 -4.54 30.69 30.96
CA THR A 290 -5.92 30.99 31.35
C THR A 290 -6.88 30.49 30.28
N GLY A 291 -7.58 29.38 30.55
CA GLY A 291 -8.66 28.89 29.72
C GLY A 291 -8.70 27.37 29.56
N ASP A 292 -9.90 26.86 29.30
CA ASP A 292 -10.23 25.43 29.22
C ASP A 292 -9.87 24.85 27.85
N LYS A 293 -8.62 25.08 27.45
CA LYS A 293 -8.07 24.89 26.10
C LYS A 293 -7.60 23.45 25.87
N PHE A 294 -8.06 22.85 24.78
CA PHE A 294 -7.69 21.50 24.35
C PHE A 294 -7.59 21.41 22.83
N HIS A 295 -6.89 20.39 22.34
CA HIS A 295 -6.76 20.07 20.93
C HIS A 295 -7.82 19.04 20.52
N LEU A 296 -8.61 19.35 19.49
CA LEU A 296 -9.64 18.45 18.97
C LEU A 296 -9.07 17.60 17.83
N VAL A 297 -9.15 16.28 17.97
CA VAL A 297 -8.69 15.32 16.96
C VAL A 297 -9.90 14.63 16.35
N ALA A 298 -10.05 14.72 15.05
CA ALA A 298 -11.03 13.99 14.25
C ALA A 298 -10.35 12.76 13.63
N GLN A 299 -10.72 11.57 14.11
CA GLN A 299 -10.22 10.29 13.59
C GLN A 299 -11.20 9.71 12.57
N GLU A 300 -10.84 9.77 11.30
CA GLU A 300 -11.70 9.39 10.18
C GLU A 300 -11.64 7.87 9.92
N SER A 301 -12.81 7.25 9.80
CA SER A 301 -12.95 5.85 9.44
C SER A 301 -12.32 5.58 8.08
N ARG A 302 -11.63 4.44 7.95
CA ARG A 302 -11.07 3.99 6.67
C ARG A 302 -12.11 3.32 5.77
N SER A 303 -13.36 3.21 6.23
CA SER A 303 -14.43 2.59 5.46
C SER A 303 -14.87 3.52 4.33
N SER A 304 -14.76 3.04 3.10
CA SER A 304 -15.27 3.71 1.89
C SER A 304 -16.80 3.74 1.77
N ARG A 305 -17.53 3.24 2.79
CA ARG A 305 -18.98 3.40 2.91
C ARG A 305 -19.40 4.84 3.18
N PHE A 306 -18.48 5.66 3.69
CA PHE A 306 -18.71 7.07 3.99
C PHE A 306 -17.91 7.95 3.04
N GLN A 307 -18.57 8.96 2.49
CA GLN A 307 -17.97 9.93 1.59
C GLN A 307 -18.13 11.35 2.15
N GLN A 308 -17.22 12.24 1.78
CA GLN A 308 -17.29 13.64 2.18
C GLN A 308 -18.42 14.35 1.43
N CYS A 309 -19.28 15.06 2.16
CA CYS A 309 -20.35 15.83 1.56
C CYS A 309 -19.82 17.15 0.97
N PRO A 310 -20.16 17.52 -0.28
CA PRO A 310 -19.73 18.80 -0.85
C PRO A 310 -20.36 20.02 -0.17
N HIS A 311 -21.51 19.87 0.50
CA HIS A 311 -22.21 20.98 1.17
C HIS A 311 -21.77 21.18 2.62
N CYS A 312 -21.74 20.11 3.42
CA CYS A 312 -21.39 20.20 4.84
C CYS A 312 -19.94 19.81 5.16
N GLN A 313 -19.15 19.43 4.14
CA GLN A 313 -17.71 19.14 4.20
C GLN A 313 -17.29 18.04 5.19
N GLU A 314 -18.23 17.24 5.67
CA GLU A 314 -17.99 16.15 6.62
C GLU A 314 -18.29 14.79 5.98
N LEU A 315 -17.71 13.70 6.50
CA LEU A 315 -17.91 12.31 6.06
C LEU A 315 -19.31 11.79 6.41
N THR A 316 -20.35 12.38 5.82
CA THR A 316 -21.76 12.10 6.16
C THR A 316 -22.57 11.60 4.97
N VAL A 317 -21.95 11.38 3.81
CA VAL A 317 -22.62 10.79 2.63
C VAL A 317 -22.50 9.28 2.69
N THR A 318 -23.61 8.59 2.46
CA THR A 318 -23.64 7.13 2.26
C THR A 318 -24.27 6.80 0.92
N ARG A 319 -23.75 5.74 0.29
CA ARG A 319 -24.23 5.22 -0.98
C ARG A 319 -25.30 4.16 -0.79
N GLN A 320 -26.43 4.31 -1.48
CA GLN A 320 -27.45 3.27 -1.65
C GLN A 320 -27.53 2.88 -3.12
N GLN A 321 -27.64 1.58 -3.37
CA GLN A 321 -27.78 1.04 -4.72
C GLN A 321 -29.12 0.32 -4.84
N ARG A 322 -29.83 0.56 -5.94
CA ARG A 322 -31.07 -0.14 -6.28
C ARG A 322 -30.99 -0.63 -7.72
N THR A 323 -31.01 -1.94 -7.91
CA THR A 323 -31.10 -2.53 -9.24
C THR A 323 -32.41 -2.12 -9.92
N ILE A 324 -32.31 -1.47 -11.07
CA ILE A 324 -33.45 -1.14 -11.93
C ILE A 324 -33.72 -2.31 -12.87
N GLN A 325 -32.65 -2.80 -13.49
CA GLN A 325 -32.65 -3.92 -14.42
C GLN A 325 -31.52 -4.86 -14.05
N SER A 326 -31.86 -6.11 -13.75
CA SER A 326 -30.87 -7.14 -13.45
C SER A 326 -30.02 -7.45 -14.69
N PRO A 327 -28.71 -7.69 -14.54
CA PRO A 327 -27.89 -8.19 -15.62
C PRO A 327 -28.29 -9.63 -15.98
N THR A 328 -28.03 -9.99 -17.23
CA THR A 328 -28.14 -11.36 -17.74
C THR A 328 -26.79 -11.76 -18.34
N GLU A 329 -26.61 -13.02 -18.72
CA GLU A 329 -25.39 -13.46 -19.43
C GLU A 329 -25.17 -12.72 -20.76
N TYR A 330 -26.24 -12.21 -21.38
CA TYR A 330 -26.21 -11.60 -22.73
C TYR A 330 -26.43 -10.09 -22.75
N SER A 331 -26.84 -9.50 -21.63
CA SER A 331 -27.14 -8.07 -21.55
C SER A 331 -26.79 -7.49 -20.19
N SER A 332 -26.23 -6.28 -20.22
CA SER A 332 -25.90 -5.51 -19.03
C SER A 332 -27.15 -5.14 -18.23
N GLY A 333 -27.01 -5.10 -16.92
CA GLY A 333 -28.01 -4.53 -16.02
C GLY A 333 -27.87 -3.02 -15.92
N ARG A 334 -28.81 -2.39 -15.20
CA ARG A 334 -28.72 -0.99 -14.76
C ARG A 334 -29.07 -0.89 -13.29
N GLN A 335 -28.30 -0.11 -12.55
CA GLN A 335 -28.59 0.23 -11.16
C GLN A 335 -28.69 1.74 -10.98
N LEU A 336 -29.59 2.15 -10.10
CA LEU A 336 -29.66 3.51 -9.61
C LEU A 336 -28.76 3.64 -8.39
N ILE A 337 -27.73 4.47 -8.49
CA ILE A 337 -26.93 4.89 -7.35
C ILE A 337 -27.56 6.14 -6.74
N THR A 338 -27.69 6.15 -5.43
CA THR A 338 -28.17 7.29 -4.65
C THR A 338 -27.18 7.60 -3.54
N ASP A 339 -26.45 8.68 -3.71
CA ASP A 339 -25.56 9.23 -2.69
C ASP A 339 -26.34 10.27 -1.89
N GLN A 340 -26.54 10.02 -0.59
CA GLN A 340 -27.33 10.89 0.28
C GLN A 340 -26.54 11.28 1.53
N CYS A 341 -26.56 12.57 1.86
CA CYS A 341 -26.00 13.08 3.10
C CYS A 341 -26.99 12.93 4.26
N HIS A 342 -26.51 12.46 5.41
CA HIS A 342 -27.32 12.34 6.64
C HIS A 342 -27.42 13.65 7.43
N CYS A 343 -26.66 14.69 7.05
CA CYS A 343 -26.65 15.97 7.75
C CYS A 343 -27.40 17.09 7.01
N CYS A 344 -27.38 17.10 5.68
CA CYS A 344 -27.98 18.17 4.88
C CYS A 344 -28.82 17.59 3.74
N SER A 345 -29.46 18.45 2.95
CA SER A 345 -30.32 18.07 1.82
C SER A 345 -29.58 17.54 0.59
N TYR A 346 -28.25 17.36 0.65
CA TYR A 346 -27.49 16.81 -0.46
C TYR A 346 -27.95 15.40 -0.81
N ARG A 347 -28.37 15.25 -2.07
CA ARG A 347 -28.74 14.00 -2.68
C ARG A 347 -28.34 14.03 -4.15
N TYR A 348 -27.55 13.05 -4.56
CA TYR A 348 -27.14 12.88 -5.95
C TYR A 348 -27.56 11.50 -6.43
N GLN A 349 -28.20 11.44 -7.59
CA GLN A 349 -28.68 10.20 -8.18
C GLN A 349 -28.20 10.09 -9.61
N TYR A 350 -27.69 8.91 -9.96
CA TYR A 350 -27.21 8.61 -11.30
C TYR A 350 -27.34 7.11 -11.57
N GLU A 351 -27.39 6.73 -12.83
CA GLU A 351 -27.45 5.32 -13.24
C GLU A 351 -26.05 4.81 -13.56
N GLU A 352 -25.75 3.61 -13.10
CA GLU A 352 -24.56 2.86 -13.48
C GLU A 352 -24.97 1.58 -14.22
N ILE A 353 -24.14 1.20 -15.20
CA ILE A 353 -24.32 -0.05 -15.95
C ILE A 353 -23.69 -1.19 -15.13
N ILE A 354 -24.48 -2.25 -14.89
CA ILE A 354 -23.97 -3.48 -14.29
C ILE A 354 -23.50 -4.38 -15.44
N PRO A 355 -22.25 -4.89 -15.42
CA PRO A 355 -21.79 -5.85 -16.42
C PRO A 355 -22.70 -7.08 -16.54
N PRO A 356 -22.81 -7.71 -17.73
CA PRO A 356 -23.49 -8.98 -17.90
C PRO A 356 -22.87 -10.07 -17.00
N LEU A 357 -23.69 -11.07 -16.64
CA LEU A 357 -23.25 -12.19 -15.80
C LEU A 357 -22.26 -13.08 -16.57
N PRO A 358 -21.28 -13.71 -15.89
CA PRO A 358 -20.42 -14.71 -16.52
C PRO A 358 -21.25 -15.93 -16.94
N PRO A 359 -20.88 -16.61 -18.04
CA PRO A 359 -21.57 -17.83 -18.47
C PRO A 359 -21.46 -18.93 -17.41
N SER A 360 -22.52 -19.71 -17.23
CA SER A 360 -22.55 -20.79 -16.24
C SER A 360 -21.52 -21.89 -16.52
N SER A 361 -20.32 -21.81 -15.92
CA SER A 361 -19.38 -22.92 -15.84
C SER A 361 -19.52 -23.64 -14.49
N SER A 362 -19.84 -24.94 -14.54
CA SER A 362 -19.83 -25.83 -13.38
C SER A 362 -18.41 -26.03 -12.86
N SER A 363 -18.05 -25.36 -11.77
CA SER A 363 -16.91 -25.70 -10.93
C SER A 363 -17.19 -25.20 -9.52
N SER A 364 -17.50 -26.13 -8.63
CA SER A 364 -17.64 -25.92 -7.20
C SER A 364 -16.26 -25.77 -6.57
N ASP A 365 -15.93 -24.60 -6.04
CA ASP A 365 -15.00 -24.47 -4.94
C ASP A 365 -15.41 -23.29 -4.05
N SER A 366 -15.70 -23.61 -2.79
CA SER A 366 -16.18 -22.70 -1.77
C SER A 366 -15.01 -22.10 -1.01
N TYR A 367 -14.81 -20.79 -1.09
CA TYR A 367 -14.09 -20.04 -0.06
C TYR A 367 -14.90 -18.82 0.37
N SER A 368 -15.15 -18.74 1.67
CA SER A 368 -15.86 -17.63 2.31
C SER A 368 -15.04 -16.35 2.23
N SER A 369 -15.61 -15.28 1.70
CA SER A 369 -15.00 -13.94 1.74
C SER A 369 -15.85 -13.00 2.60
N SER A 370 -15.16 -12.34 3.52
CA SER A 370 -15.68 -11.23 4.32
C SER A 370 -15.36 -9.93 3.59
N ASP A 371 -16.35 -9.04 3.55
CA ASP A 371 -16.30 -7.73 2.90
C ASP A 371 -15.11 -6.88 3.38
N ASN A 372 -14.39 -6.25 2.46
CA ASN A 372 -13.96 -4.84 2.56
C ASN A 372 -13.45 -4.31 1.20
N ASN A 373 -13.75 -3.04 0.98
CA ASN A 373 -13.89 -2.36 -0.30
C ASN A 373 -12.56 -1.79 -0.82
N PHE A 374 -11.96 -2.48 -1.82
CA PHE A 374 -10.99 -2.02 -2.83
C PHE A 374 -11.33 -2.72 -4.15
N GLY A 375 -11.16 -2.05 -5.29
CA GLY A 375 -11.51 -2.57 -6.62
C GLY A 375 -10.72 -3.84 -6.90
N GLY A 376 -11.40 -4.99 -6.83
CA GLY A 376 -10.76 -6.31 -6.76
C GLY A 376 -10.25 -6.80 -8.11
N GLY A 377 -9.07 -6.32 -8.53
CA GLY A 377 -8.16 -7.10 -9.35
C GLY A 377 -7.48 -8.17 -8.48
N SER A 378 -7.62 -9.44 -8.82
CA SER A 378 -6.82 -10.52 -8.19
C SER A 378 -5.77 -11.00 -9.19
N SER A 379 -4.52 -11.10 -8.77
CA SER A 379 -3.49 -11.79 -9.55
C SER A 379 -3.55 -13.29 -9.25
N GLY A 380 -3.60 -14.11 -10.30
CA GLY A 380 -3.41 -15.56 -10.22
C GLY A 380 -1.97 -16.01 -10.03
N GLY A 381 -1.04 -15.07 -9.91
CA GLY A 381 0.41 -15.32 -9.96
C GLY A 381 1.03 -15.15 -11.35
N GLY A 382 0.27 -14.70 -12.35
CA GLY A 382 0.76 -14.40 -13.69
C GLY A 382 1.81 -13.27 -13.72
N GLY A 383 2.64 -13.29 -14.74
CA GLY A 383 3.75 -12.37 -14.94
C GLY A 383 5.12 -13.06 -14.90
N ALA A 384 6.19 -12.27 -14.95
CA ALA A 384 7.56 -12.79 -14.99
C ALA A 384 8.52 -11.92 -14.17
N GLY A 385 9.67 -12.49 -13.82
CA GLY A 385 10.71 -11.81 -13.07
C GLY A 385 12.10 -12.18 -13.55
N GLY A 386 13.08 -11.36 -13.21
CA GLY A 386 14.47 -11.58 -13.61
C GLY A 386 15.47 -10.82 -12.74
N SER A 387 16.68 -11.36 -12.65
CA SER A 387 17.78 -10.78 -11.86
C SER A 387 18.83 -10.14 -12.76
N TRP A 388 19.47 -9.06 -12.29
CA TRP A 388 20.54 -8.37 -13.02
C TRP A 388 21.87 -8.40 -12.29
#